data_AF-A0A267FHI0-F1
#
_entry.id   AF-A0A267FHI0-F1
#
_cell.length_a   1.000
_cell.length_b   1.000
_cell.length_c   1.000
_cell.angle_alpha   90.00
_cell.angle_beta   90.00
_cell.angle_gamma   90.00
#
_symmetry.space_group_name_H-M   'P 1'
#
loop_
_entity.id
_entity.type
_entity.pdbx_description
1 polymer ?
#
loop_
_entity_poly.entity_id
_entity_poly.type
_entity_poly.pdbx_seq_one_letter_code
_entity_poly.pdbx_strand_id
1 'polypeptide(L)'
;MNYRVSLRARLVQMAQCRQQADYNYAGHFVFDIDLFSLGRTNLYSAIPLFGAVPSRPFSLLSFLRRASLGRTGIVLLLLGLMAVFGWLTVLPYQIDRMTSQDSEEIMPLFNEPQFLHPRSIEEPVEPGQDSDIAVVVLAAKRPEVHQLVHQLVAQKPQRGFRILVSLDGAEKQTTAILQQIESSEVRLLRLTNDKSRSFTGSSSSDSYAKISRHYLRVLDHVLMKLNFSHAVLLEDDLLIAPDFYQYFRSLRRALDTDESIFCVSAWNDNGQISLVTKDPQLLHRTDFFPGLGWMINQRHWLRVRKVWPKTQYDDFLRLYMLKNGLVCVRPELSRTFNIGRSGGRNCQLSSRYTYSSKFYHNYLSRMALNRFNVTLTKSAVDKVIGRSADQELDKFARSLPAMNVSQLLSSSRLPSAVRLRYATAGEFIALALGIGAIPEVWFGAPRASILGISTVSVRGSRVYIVPDRRLPINKKIFIPTMPLLSTSKSRSFLFL
;
A
#
# COMPACT_ATOMS: atom_id res chain seq x y z
N MET A 1 -46.50 18.97 -14.34
CA MET A 1 -46.24 18.47 -12.98
C MET A 1 -44.74 18.20 -12.80
N ASN A 2 -44.11 19.10 -12.06
CA ASN A 2 -42.78 19.09 -11.41
C ASN A 2 -41.75 18.00 -11.74
N TYR A 3 -40.79 18.38 -12.60
CA TYR A 3 -39.41 17.91 -12.55
C TYR A 3 -38.63 18.78 -11.54
N ARG A 4 -38.27 18.23 -10.38
CA ARG A 4 -37.21 18.78 -9.51
C ARG A 4 -36.07 17.76 -9.43
N VAL A 5 -35.24 17.74 -10.47
CA VAL A 5 -33.93 17.11 -10.41
C VAL A 5 -33.00 18.05 -9.64
N SER A 6 -32.55 17.57 -8.49
CA SER A 6 -31.67 18.25 -7.55
C SER A 6 -30.38 18.75 -8.24
N LEU A 7 -30.22 20.08 -8.30
CA LEU A 7 -29.01 20.80 -8.71
C LEU A 7 -27.75 20.43 -7.87
N ARG A 8 -27.94 19.68 -6.77
CA ARG A 8 -26.88 19.27 -5.84
C ARG A 8 -26.00 18.14 -6.40
N ALA A 9 -26.48 17.35 -7.37
CA ALA A 9 -25.71 16.25 -7.95
C ALA A 9 -24.66 16.70 -8.99
N ARG A 10 -24.89 17.83 -9.70
CA ARG A 10 -23.93 18.36 -10.68
C ARG A 10 -22.85 19.25 -10.07
N LEU A 11 -23.11 19.90 -8.94
CA LEU A 11 -22.12 20.74 -8.25
C LEU A 11 -21.05 19.92 -7.50
N VAL A 12 -21.39 18.72 -7.02
CA VAL A 12 -20.41 17.82 -6.36
C VAL A 12 -19.44 17.22 -7.37
N GLN A 13 -19.90 16.96 -8.61
CA GLN A 13 -19.06 16.40 -9.67
C GLN A 13 -18.09 17.44 -10.28
N MET A 14 -18.42 18.74 -10.25
CA MET A 14 -17.51 19.81 -10.66
C MET A 14 -16.53 20.24 -9.56
N ALA A 15 -16.91 20.14 -8.27
CA ALA A 15 -16.00 20.45 -7.16
C ALA A 15 -14.87 19.41 -6.99
N GLN A 16 -15.14 18.13 -7.27
CA GLN A 16 -14.13 17.07 -7.23
C GLN A 16 -13.13 17.13 -8.40
N CYS A 17 -13.49 17.73 -9.53
CA CYS A 17 -12.56 17.96 -10.64
C CYS A 17 -11.63 19.17 -10.43
N ARG A 18 -12.02 20.18 -9.63
CA ARG A 18 -11.16 21.35 -9.34
C ARG A 18 -10.12 21.09 -8.25
N GLN A 19 -10.46 20.32 -7.22
CA GLN A 19 -9.51 19.99 -6.13
C GLN A 19 -8.35 19.08 -6.55
N GLN A 20 -8.40 18.48 -7.75
CA GLN A 20 -7.33 17.65 -8.29
C GLN A 20 -6.48 18.37 -9.35
N ALA A 21 -6.86 19.59 -9.75
CA ALA A 21 -6.12 20.44 -10.67
C ALA A 21 -5.20 21.46 -9.97
N ASP A 22 -5.51 21.88 -8.74
CA ASP A 22 -4.76 22.94 -8.03
C ASP A 22 -3.52 22.46 -7.25
N TYR A 23 -3.03 21.24 -7.49
CA TYR A 23 -1.75 20.76 -6.93
C TYR A 23 -0.63 20.59 -7.96
N ASN A 24 -0.82 21.06 -9.19
CA ASN A 24 0.24 21.19 -10.18
C ASN A 24 0.14 22.59 -10.81
N TYR A 25 1.25 23.33 -10.81
CA TYR A 25 1.48 24.70 -11.30
C TYR A 25 1.63 25.78 -10.20
N ALA A 26 2.82 25.83 -9.60
CA ALA A 26 3.42 27.11 -9.21
C ALA A 26 4.34 27.54 -10.37
N GLY A 27 3.74 28.10 -11.42
CA GLY A 27 4.46 28.78 -12.49
C GLY A 27 4.38 30.28 -12.25
N HIS A 28 5.53 30.93 -12.13
CA HIS A 28 5.67 32.38 -12.08
C HIS A 28 4.89 33.05 -13.23
N PHE A 29 3.96 33.93 -12.89
CA PHE A 29 3.52 34.99 -13.79
C PHE A 29 3.58 36.31 -13.05
N VAL A 30 4.57 37.12 -13.43
CA VAL A 30 4.64 38.55 -13.18
C VAL A 30 3.70 39.22 -14.17
N PHE A 31 2.75 40.01 -13.68
CA PHE A 31 2.17 41.12 -14.44
C PHE A 31 2.00 42.29 -13.49
N ASP A 32 2.85 43.30 -13.69
CA ASP A 32 2.59 44.69 -13.31
C ASP A 32 1.42 45.21 -14.15
N ILE A 33 0.53 45.99 -13.52
CA ILE A 33 -0.04 47.28 -13.98
C ILE A 33 -0.85 47.87 -12.81
N ASP A 34 -0.16 48.71 -12.05
CA ASP A 34 -0.39 50.14 -11.85
C ASP A 34 -1.77 50.80 -11.58
N LEU A 35 -1.68 51.66 -10.55
CA LEU A 35 -2.23 53.02 -10.36
C LEU A 35 -3.65 53.27 -9.79
N PHE A 36 -3.65 53.79 -8.53
CA PHE A 36 -4.32 55.02 -8.01
C PHE A 36 -5.86 55.15 -8.15
N SER A 37 -6.66 55.73 -7.25
CA SER A 37 -6.47 56.61 -6.09
C SER A 37 -7.81 56.75 -5.33
N LEU A 38 -7.77 57.48 -4.19
CA LEU A 38 -8.87 58.10 -3.41
C LEU A 38 -9.60 57.13 -2.45
N GLY A 39 -9.60 57.27 -1.12
CA GLY A 39 -9.32 58.43 -0.26
C GLY A 39 -10.60 58.86 0.49
N ARG A 40 -10.52 58.85 1.85
CA ARG A 40 -11.41 59.51 2.86
C ARG A 40 -12.69 58.75 3.29
N THR A 41 -12.71 58.11 4.48
CA THR A 41 -12.95 58.57 5.88
C THR A 41 -14.42 58.49 6.34
N ASN A 42 -14.70 57.65 7.35
CA ASN A 42 -15.31 57.95 8.67
C ASN A 42 -15.93 56.66 9.28
N LEU A 43 -15.36 56.12 10.37
CA LEU A 43 -15.66 56.38 11.80
C LEU A 43 -16.87 55.55 12.30
N TYR A 44 -16.62 54.55 13.16
CA TYR A 44 -16.92 54.58 14.60
C TYR A 44 -16.73 53.18 15.26
N SER A 45 -15.75 53.13 16.18
CA SER A 45 -15.74 52.52 17.52
C SER A 45 -16.40 51.15 17.77
N ALA A 46 -15.62 50.14 18.18
CA ALA A 46 -15.38 49.81 19.60
C ALA A 46 -14.64 48.45 19.77
N ILE A 47 -13.50 48.49 20.45
CA ILE A 47 -12.68 47.39 21.00
C ILE A 47 -12.55 47.68 22.51
N PRO A 48 -12.47 46.70 23.45
CA PRO A 48 -11.21 46.03 23.85
C PRO A 48 -11.41 44.49 24.00
N LEU A 49 -10.57 43.54 23.59
CA LEU A 49 -9.13 43.27 23.79
C LEU A 49 -8.62 43.38 25.22
N PHE A 50 -8.47 42.22 25.89
CA PHE A 50 -7.37 41.79 26.78
C PHE A 50 -7.58 40.28 27.00
N GLY A 51 -6.62 39.36 27.01
CA GLY A 51 -5.17 39.39 26.89
C GLY A 51 -4.63 38.01 27.33
N ALA A 52 -3.67 37.49 26.55
CA ALA A 52 -2.61 36.54 26.89
C ALA A 52 -2.87 35.31 27.81
N VAL A 53 -2.62 34.13 27.22
CA VAL A 53 -2.39 32.83 27.90
C VAL A 53 -0.98 32.80 28.50
N PRO A 54 -0.79 32.52 29.80
CA PRO A 54 0.52 32.21 30.37
C PRO A 54 0.81 30.71 30.36
N SER A 55 2.08 30.40 30.12
CA SER A 55 2.68 29.08 30.13
C SER A 55 3.53 28.92 31.41
N ARG A 56 3.18 27.93 32.26
CA ARG A 56 3.99 27.16 33.26
C ARG A 56 3.19 26.84 34.54
N PRO A 57 3.49 25.71 35.23
CA PRO A 57 2.60 25.10 36.23
C PRO A 57 2.68 25.80 37.59
N PHE A 58 1.51 26.01 38.20
CA PHE A 58 1.34 26.55 39.55
C PHE A 58 1.76 25.51 40.61
N SER A 59 2.63 25.91 41.55
CA SER A 59 2.97 25.13 42.74
C SER A 59 2.09 25.53 43.93
N LEU A 60 1.51 24.54 44.61
CA LEU A 60 0.52 24.68 45.68
C LEU A 60 1.08 25.25 47.01
N LEU A 61 2.40 25.48 47.08
CA LEU A 61 3.12 25.76 48.32
C LEU A 61 3.27 27.26 48.66
N SER A 62 2.87 28.17 47.76
CA SER A 62 2.92 29.62 48.00
C SER A 62 1.61 30.22 48.54
N PHE A 63 0.52 29.45 48.61
CA PHE A 63 -0.78 29.94 49.10
C PHE A 63 -0.99 29.73 50.62
N LEU A 64 -0.20 28.87 51.27
CA LEU A 64 -0.42 28.48 52.67
C LEU A 64 0.40 29.28 53.71
N ARG A 65 0.91 30.47 53.37
CA ARG A 65 1.66 31.30 54.34
C ARG A 65 1.00 32.59 54.81
N ARG A 66 -0.27 32.86 54.44
CA ARG A 66 -1.04 33.98 54.99
C ARG A 66 -2.53 33.64 55.11
N ALA A 67 -2.88 32.82 56.09
CA ALA A 67 -4.21 32.82 56.68
C ALA A 67 -4.16 32.17 58.06
N SER A 68 -4.27 32.97 59.12
CA SER A 68 -4.52 32.47 60.47
C SER A 68 -5.98 32.01 60.56
N LEU A 69 -6.26 30.76 60.18
CA LEU A 69 -7.60 30.21 60.40
C LEU A 69 -7.76 29.89 61.89
N GLY A 70 -8.70 30.60 62.53
CA GLY A 70 -9.15 30.32 63.89
C GLY A 70 -9.79 28.93 64.03
N ARG A 71 -10.06 28.53 65.29
CA ARG A 71 -10.52 27.18 65.67
C ARG A 71 -11.73 26.65 64.86
N THR A 72 -12.58 27.51 64.32
CA THR A 72 -13.71 27.14 63.45
C THR A 72 -13.30 26.73 62.03
N GLY A 73 -12.20 27.28 61.50
CA GLY A 73 -11.67 26.93 60.17
C GLY A 73 -10.98 25.56 60.14
N ILE A 74 -10.37 25.14 61.25
CA ILE A 74 -9.74 23.81 61.40
C ILE A 74 -10.81 22.71 61.45
N VAL A 75 -11.96 22.97 62.08
CA VAL A 75 -13.08 22.02 62.15
C VAL A 75 -13.72 21.78 60.77
N LEU A 76 -13.87 22.82 59.95
CA LEU A 76 -14.39 22.68 58.59
C LEU A 76 -13.41 21.93 57.66
N LEU A 77 -12.10 22.10 57.87
CA LEU A 77 -11.07 21.41 57.09
C LEU A 77 -10.97 19.92 57.48
N LEU A 78 -11.17 19.58 58.75
CA LEU A 78 -11.27 18.20 59.24
C LEU A 78 -12.56 17.50 58.80
N LEU A 79 -13.70 18.20 58.77
CA LEU A 79 -14.96 17.67 58.23
C LEU A 79 -14.87 17.41 56.72
N GLY A 80 -14.17 18.27 55.96
CA GLY A 80 -13.90 18.06 54.54
C GLY A 80 -12.97 16.86 54.27
N LEU A 81 -11.94 16.66 55.10
CA LEU A 81 -11.05 15.49 55.00
C LEU A 81 -11.74 14.18 55.37
N MET A 82 -12.65 14.18 56.36
CA MET A 82 -13.47 13.01 56.72
C MET A 82 -14.48 12.64 55.62
N ALA A 83 -15.02 13.62 54.89
CA ALA A 83 -15.89 13.37 53.73
C ALA A 83 -15.12 12.75 52.55
N VAL A 84 -13.88 13.17 52.29
CA VAL A 84 -13.03 12.61 51.23
C VAL A 84 -12.54 11.19 51.58
N PHE A 85 -12.21 10.92 52.84
CA PHE A 85 -11.86 9.56 53.29
C PHE A 85 -13.07 8.60 53.35
N GLY A 86 -14.26 9.10 53.71
CA GLY A 86 -15.50 8.32 53.64
C GLY A 86 -15.95 7.98 52.21
N TRP A 87 -15.56 8.79 51.22
CA TRP A 87 -15.80 8.49 49.80
C TRP A 87 -14.82 7.46 49.23
N LEU A 88 -13.58 7.39 49.74
CA LEU A 88 -12.56 6.46 49.26
C LEU A 88 -12.72 5.01 49.79
N THR A 89 -13.55 4.78 50.82
CA THR A 89 -13.84 3.43 51.33
C THR A 89 -15.13 2.81 50.77
N VAL A 90 -15.97 3.58 50.06
CA VAL A 90 -17.25 3.10 49.48
C VAL A 90 -17.12 2.70 48.00
N LEU A 91 -16.11 3.19 47.27
CA LEU A 91 -15.92 2.84 45.85
C LEU A 91 -15.50 1.39 45.55
N PRO A 92 -14.75 0.66 46.40
CA PRO A 92 -14.43 -0.74 46.11
C PRO A 92 -15.60 -1.71 46.37
N TYR A 93 -16.63 -1.28 47.10
CA TYR A 93 -17.74 -2.16 47.52
C TYR A 93 -18.95 -2.11 46.55
N GLN A 94 -19.03 -1.09 45.69
CA GLN A 94 -20.13 -0.94 44.72
C GLN A 94 -19.81 -1.44 43.30
N ILE A 95 -18.56 -1.78 42.99
CA ILE A 95 -18.18 -2.35 41.68
C ILE A 95 -18.36 -3.89 41.66
N ASP A 96 -18.35 -4.55 42.82
CA ASP A 96 -18.44 -6.03 42.92
C ASP A 96 -19.88 -6.55 43.16
N ARG A 97 -20.88 -5.66 43.20
CA ARG A 97 -22.29 -5.99 43.48
C ARG A 97 -23.27 -5.64 42.36
N MET A 98 -22.78 -5.23 41.19
CA MET A 98 -23.59 -5.15 39.96
C MET A 98 -23.36 -6.34 39.02
N THR A 99 -22.72 -7.40 39.53
CA THR A 99 -22.61 -8.73 38.91
C THR A 99 -23.36 -9.76 39.76
N SER A 100 -24.69 -9.66 39.83
CA SER A 100 -25.59 -10.77 40.16
C SER A 100 -27.02 -10.25 40.41
N GLN A 101 -27.85 -10.21 39.37
CA GLN A 101 -29.29 -10.42 39.47
C GLN A 101 -29.88 -10.45 38.06
N ASP A 102 -29.96 -11.67 37.52
CA ASP A 102 -30.77 -11.98 36.35
C ASP A 102 -32.26 -11.85 36.74
N SER A 103 -32.95 -10.89 36.13
CA SER A 103 -34.41 -10.83 36.11
C SER A 103 -34.85 -10.99 34.67
N GLU A 104 -35.54 -12.10 34.39
CA GLU A 104 -36.14 -12.47 33.11
C GLU A 104 -37.16 -11.42 32.66
N GLU A 105 -36.74 -10.53 31.76
CA GLU A 105 -37.62 -9.79 30.87
C GLU A 105 -37.76 -10.62 29.58
N ILE A 106 -38.96 -11.16 29.32
CA ILE A 106 -39.28 -11.87 28.09
C ILE A 106 -39.31 -10.87 26.94
N MET A 107 -38.14 -10.64 26.34
CA MET A 107 -37.97 -9.98 25.06
C MET A 107 -38.60 -10.85 23.95
N PRO A 108 -39.30 -10.26 22.97
CA PRO A 108 -39.83 -11.03 21.85
C PRO A 108 -38.68 -11.74 21.16
N LEU A 109 -38.84 -13.05 20.98
CA LEU A 109 -37.88 -13.96 20.34
C LEU A 109 -37.43 -13.35 19.01
N PHE A 110 -36.24 -12.75 19.01
CA PHE A 110 -35.61 -12.24 17.81
C PHE A 110 -35.22 -13.47 16.99
N ASN A 111 -36.06 -13.86 16.04
CA ASN A 111 -35.66 -14.83 15.04
C ASN A 111 -34.49 -14.21 14.29
N GLU A 112 -33.28 -14.75 14.49
CA GLU A 112 -32.14 -14.37 13.69
C GLU A 112 -32.52 -14.50 12.20
N PRO A 113 -32.28 -13.46 11.37
CA PRO A 113 -32.40 -13.63 9.94
C PRO A 113 -31.45 -14.75 9.51
N GLN A 114 -31.96 -15.73 8.75
CA GLN A 114 -31.33 -17.00 8.34
C GLN A 114 -29.96 -16.90 7.63
N PHE A 115 -29.34 -15.71 7.54
CA PHE A 115 -28.03 -15.48 6.95
C PHE A 115 -26.85 -15.64 7.94
N LEU A 116 -27.11 -15.86 9.23
CA LEU A 116 -26.08 -16.13 10.24
C LEU A 116 -25.70 -17.60 10.40
N HIS A 117 -26.29 -18.52 9.63
CA HIS A 117 -25.58 -19.75 9.36
C HIS A 117 -24.35 -19.41 8.53
N PRO A 118 -23.12 -19.63 9.05
CA PRO A 118 -21.99 -19.76 8.15
C PRO A 118 -22.41 -20.90 7.27
N ARG A 119 -22.75 -20.60 6.02
CA ARG A 119 -22.88 -21.62 5.01
C ARG A 119 -21.49 -22.24 5.03
N SER A 120 -21.36 -23.37 5.72
CA SER A 120 -20.26 -24.30 5.59
C SER A 120 -20.42 -24.78 4.17
N ILE A 121 -19.96 -23.97 3.22
CA ILE A 121 -20.11 -24.26 1.80
C ILE A 121 -19.07 -25.32 1.49
N GLU A 122 -19.41 -26.55 1.87
CA GLU A 122 -19.36 -27.72 1.00
C GLU A 122 -20.53 -27.67 -0.02
N GLU A 123 -20.99 -26.49 -0.49
CA GLU A 123 -21.71 -26.50 -1.77
C GLU A 123 -20.66 -26.75 -2.85
N PRO A 124 -20.89 -27.76 -3.72
CA PRO A 124 -20.02 -27.98 -4.86
C PRO A 124 -19.96 -26.68 -5.64
N VAL A 125 -18.75 -26.17 -5.90
CA VAL A 125 -18.59 -25.30 -7.06
C VAL A 125 -18.95 -26.19 -8.23
N GLU A 126 -20.07 -25.89 -8.90
CA GLU A 126 -20.44 -26.51 -10.17
C GLU A 126 -19.16 -26.64 -11.03
N PRO A 127 -18.73 -27.86 -11.38
CA PRO A 127 -17.54 -28.08 -12.19
C PRO A 127 -17.81 -27.53 -13.60
N GLY A 128 -17.55 -26.24 -13.76
CA GLY A 128 -18.00 -25.45 -14.89
C GLY A 128 -17.38 -24.06 -14.86
N GLN A 129 -16.07 -23.99 -15.09
CA GLN A 129 -15.39 -23.09 -16.03
C GLN A 129 -13.88 -23.24 -15.83
N ASP A 130 -13.28 -24.24 -16.48
CA ASP A 130 -11.83 -24.51 -16.53
C ASP A 130 -10.96 -23.31 -17.01
N SER A 131 -11.58 -22.18 -17.38
CA SER A 131 -10.95 -21.01 -17.97
C SER A 131 -10.92 -19.75 -17.10
N ASP A 132 -11.63 -19.67 -15.98
CA ASP A 132 -11.71 -18.41 -15.23
C ASP A 132 -10.46 -18.15 -14.38
N ILE A 133 -10.07 -16.87 -14.27
CA ILE A 133 -9.00 -16.40 -13.37
C ILE A 133 -9.65 -15.92 -12.08
N ALA A 134 -9.24 -16.45 -10.93
CA ALA A 134 -9.67 -15.93 -9.64
C ALA A 134 -8.99 -14.59 -9.36
N VAL A 135 -9.75 -13.55 -9.02
CA VAL A 135 -9.22 -12.27 -8.52
C VAL A 135 -9.52 -12.19 -7.04
N VAL A 136 -8.46 -12.25 -6.23
CA VAL A 136 -8.57 -12.40 -4.78
C VAL A 136 -8.07 -11.16 -4.07
N VAL A 137 -8.95 -10.53 -3.31
CA VAL A 137 -8.62 -9.41 -2.41
C VAL A 137 -8.32 -9.97 -1.03
N LEU A 138 -7.13 -9.66 -0.51
CA LEU A 138 -6.66 -10.00 0.82
C LEU A 138 -6.94 -8.81 1.75
N ALA A 139 -7.94 -8.98 2.61
CA ALA A 139 -8.39 -7.97 3.55
C ALA A 139 -8.16 -8.39 5.00
N ALA A 140 -7.99 -7.43 5.89
CA ALA A 140 -7.93 -7.69 7.32
C ALA A 140 -8.67 -6.63 8.15
N LYS A 141 -8.06 -5.47 8.34
CA LYS A 141 -8.52 -4.45 9.30
C LYS A 141 -8.82 -3.09 8.67
N ARG A 142 -8.71 -2.98 7.35
CA ARG A 142 -8.83 -1.71 6.63
C ARG A 142 -10.20 -1.61 5.97
N PRO A 143 -11.12 -0.79 6.50
CA PRO A 143 -12.42 -0.58 5.89
C PRO A 143 -12.31 0.02 4.49
N GLU A 144 -11.21 0.70 4.14
CA GLU A 144 -10.94 1.28 2.82
C GLU A 144 -10.90 0.26 1.68
N VAL A 145 -10.83 -1.05 1.99
CA VAL A 145 -10.90 -2.15 1.01
C VAL A 145 -12.10 -2.05 0.06
N HIS A 146 -13.20 -1.41 0.49
CA HIS A 146 -14.36 -1.17 -0.35
C HIS A 146 -14.00 -0.44 -1.65
N GLN A 147 -13.03 0.48 -1.64
CA GLN A 147 -12.61 1.21 -2.84
C GLN A 147 -12.10 0.26 -3.92
N LEU A 148 -11.25 -0.69 -3.53
CA LEU A 148 -10.73 -1.72 -4.42
C LEU A 148 -11.85 -2.62 -4.92
N VAL A 149 -12.72 -3.11 -4.02
CA VAL A 149 -13.81 -4.01 -4.40
C VAL A 149 -14.79 -3.34 -5.35
N HIS A 150 -15.16 -2.07 -5.11
CA HIS A 150 -16.02 -1.32 -6.04
C HIS A 150 -15.36 -1.13 -7.41
N GLN A 151 -14.06 -0.84 -7.48
CA GLN A 151 -13.35 -0.75 -8.76
C GLN A 151 -13.33 -2.10 -9.51
N LEU A 152 -13.10 -3.19 -8.78
CA LEU A 152 -13.11 -4.53 -9.35
C LEU A 152 -14.49 -4.89 -9.92
N VAL A 153 -15.57 -4.64 -9.19
CA VAL A 153 -16.94 -4.90 -9.64
C VAL A 153 -17.29 -4.02 -10.85
N ALA A 154 -17.00 -2.71 -10.77
CA ALA A 154 -17.33 -1.76 -11.84
C ALA A 154 -16.61 -2.05 -13.16
N GLN A 155 -15.42 -2.66 -13.12
CA GLN A 155 -14.60 -2.96 -14.30
C GLN A 155 -14.65 -4.44 -14.71
N LYS A 156 -15.42 -5.29 -14.01
CA LYS A 156 -15.43 -6.74 -14.23
C LYS A 156 -15.98 -7.08 -15.62
N PRO A 157 -15.24 -7.84 -16.45
CA PRO A 157 -15.77 -8.39 -17.70
C PRO A 157 -16.87 -9.44 -17.45
N GLN A 158 -17.76 -9.65 -18.42
CA GLN A 158 -18.87 -10.61 -18.31
C GLN A 158 -18.42 -12.06 -18.01
N ARG A 159 -17.25 -12.48 -18.52
CA ARG A 159 -16.71 -13.84 -18.36
C ARG A 159 -15.22 -13.82 -18.08
N GLY A 160 -14.66 -14.94 -17.63
CA GLY A 160 -13.21 -15.13 -17.50
C GLY A 160 -12.62 -14.73 -16.15
N PHE A 161 -13.41 -14.19 -15.23
CA PHE A 161 -12.95 -13.72 -13.92
C PHE A 161 -14.01 -13.92 -12.83
N ARG A 162 -13.55 -14.31 -11.64
CA ARG A 162 -14.38 -14.41 -10.42
C ARG A 162 -13.74 -13.63 -9.28
N ILE A 163 -14.50 -12.76 -8.59
CA ILE A 163 -13.99 -11.93 -7.50
C ILE A 163 -14.20 -12.64 -6.17
N LEU A 164 -13.12 -12.86 -5.43
CA LEU A 164 -13.10 -13.45 -4.10
C LEU A 164 -12.50 -12.45 -3.12
N VAL A 165 -13.13 -12.22 -1.98
CA VAL A 165 -12.58 -11.36 -0.92
C VAL A 165 -12.29 -12.23 0.29
N SER A 166 -11.02 -12.41 0.65
CA SER A 166 -10.65 -13.15 1.85
C SER A 166 -10.35 -12.20 3.00
N LEU A 167 -11.14 -12.30 4.06
CA LEU A 167 -11.02 -11.46 5.25
C LEU A 167 -10.36 -12.24 6.40
N ASP A 168 -9.16 -11.83 6.80
CA ASP A 168 -8.45 -12.38 7.96
C ASP A 168 -8.81 -11.62 9.25
N GLY A 169 -9.23 -12.37 10.27
CA GLY A 169 -9.70 -11.82 11.54
C GLY A 169 -11.19 -11.49 11.57
N ALA A 170 -11.60 -10.73 12.59
CA ALA A 170 -13.00 -10.42 12.90
C ALA A 170 -13.21 -8.91 13.14
N GLU A 171 -12.47 -8.06 12.43
CA GLU A 171 -12.60 -6.61 12.56
C GLU A 171 -14.00 -6.18 12.09
N LYS A 172 -14.74 -5.51 12.98
CA LYS A 172 -16.19 -5.29 12.82
C LYS A 172 -16.50 -4.31 11.69
N GLN A 173 -15.73 -3.24 11.53
CA GLN A 173 -16.00 -2.18 10.57
C GLN A 173 -15.80 -2.65 9.13
N THR A 174 -14.67 -3.32 8.86
CA THR A 174 -14.33 -3.95 7.58
C THR A 174 -15.32 -5.05 7.25
N THR A 175 -15.74 -5.84 8.25
CA THR A 175 -16.78 -6.85 8.08
C THR A 175 -18.10 -6.23 7.62
N ALA A 176 -18.59 -5.21 8.33
CA ALA A 176 -19.86 -4.56 8.03
C ALA A 176 -19.84 -3.92 6.63
N ILE A 177 -18.76 -3.24 6.27
CA ILE A 177 -18.61 -2.60 4.95
C ILE A 177 -18.59 -3.64 3.83
N LEU A 178 -17.85 -4.75 3.99
CA LEU A 178 -17.83 -5.81 2.98
C LEU A 178 -19.18 -6.53 2.85
N GLN A 179 -19.95 -6.64 3.94
CA GLN A 179 -21.30 -7.21 3.92
C GLN A 179 -22.32 -6.29 3.24
N GLN A 180 -22.10 -4.97 3.27
CA GLN A 180 -22.94 -3.99 2.56
C GLN A 180 -22.72 -3.99 1.04
N ILE A 181 -21.69 -4.68 0.53
CA ILE A 181 -21.46 -4.81 -0.91
C ILE A 181 -22.45 -5.85 -1.47
N GLU A 182 -23.64 -5.38 -1.83
CA GLU A 182 -24.70 -6.17 -2.47
C GLU A 182 -24.36 -6.47 -3.93
N SER A 183 -23.45 -7.41 -4.16
CA SER A 183 -23.08 -7.86 -5.51
C SER A 183 -22.98 -9.38 -5.57
N SER A 184 -23.75 -10.01 -6.46
CA SER A 184 -23.64 -11.44 -6.77
C SER A 184 -22.29 -11.82 -7.40
N GLU A 185 -21.50 -10.83 -7.84
CA GLU A 185 -20.19 -11.01 -8.46
C GLU A 185 -19.04 -11.18 -7.45
N VAL A 186 -19.30 -10.90 -6.16
CA VAL A 186 -18.30 -10.91 -5.10
C VAL A 186 -18.62 -12.00 -4.09
N ARG A 187 -17.66 -12.90 -3.85
CA ARG A 187 -17.78 -13.91 -2.80
C ARG A 187 -16.84 -13.60 -1.64
N LEU A 188 -17.40 -13.40 -0.45
CA LEU A 188 -16.65 -13.25 0.79
C LEU A 188 -16.19 -14.63 1.31
N LEU A 189 -14.92 -14.76 1.65
CA LEU A 189 -14.28 -15.96 2.17
C LEU A 189 -13.77 -15.71 3.60
N ARG A 190 -14.25 -16.52 4.54
CA ARG A 190 -13.75 -16.60 5.92
C ARG A 190 -13.02 -17.93 6.12
N LEU A 191 -11.72 -17.94 5.84
CA LEU A 191 -10.93 -19.17 5.95
C LEU A 191 -10.49 -19.37 7.40
N THR A 192 -10.97 -20.45 8.01
CA THR A 192 -10.65 -20.79 9.40
C THR A 192 -9.19 -21.20 9.57
N ASN A 193 -8.74 -21.26 10.83
CA ASN A 193 -7.40 -21.72 11.13
C ASN A 193 -7.24 -23.20 10.80
N ASP A 194 -6.60 -23.51 9.67
CA ASP A 194 -6.13 -24.87 9.40
C ASP A 194 -5.07 -25.27 10.44
N LYS A 195 -5.41 -26.25 11.28
CA LYS A 195 -4.55 -26.79 12.34
C LYS A 195 -3.53 -27.81 11.82
N SER A 196 -3.65 -28.28 10.56
CA SER A 196 -2.79 -29.32 9.99
C SER A 196 -1.36 -28.85 9.71
N ARG A 197 -1.16 -27.57 9.41
CA ARG A 197 0.16 -26.95 9.24
C ARG A 197 0.54 -26.19 10.49
N SER A 198 1.46 -26.77 11.25
CA SER A 198 1.99 -26.20 12.47
C SER A 198 2.85 -24.96 12.17
N PHE A 199 2.28 -23.77 12.32
CA PHE A 199 3.03 -22.50 12.42
C PHE A 199 3.62 -22.32 13.83
N THR A 200 4.09 -23.38 14.48
CA THR A 200 4.73 -23.30 15.80
C THR A 200 5.99 -22.45 15.74
N GLY A 201 6.19 -21.60 16.77
CA GLY A 201 7.40 -20.79 16.94
C GLY A 201 7.31 -19.33 16.48
N SER A 202 6.26 -18.91 15.76
CA SER A 202 5.97 -17.49 15.57
C SER A 202 4.97 -17.02 16.62
N SER A 203 5.30 -15.97 17.38
CA SER A 203 4.34 -15.36 18.31
C SER A 203 3.03 -15.05 17.60
N SER A 204 1.90 -15.30 18.27
CA SER A 204 0.56 -14.90 17.77
C SER A 204 0.42 -13.39 17.57
N SER A 205 1.40 -12.59 18.02
CA SER A 205 1.51 -11.15 17.78
C SER A 205 2.27 -10.74 16.51
N ASP A 206 3.00 -11.65 15.84
CA ASP A 206 3.76 -11.32 14.63
C ASP A 206 2.81 -11.09 13.44
N SER A 207 2.71 -9.85 12.97
CA SER A 207 1.87 -9.47 11.83
C SER A 207 2.32 -10.15 10.53
N TYR A 208 3.62 -10.33 10.32
CA TYR A 208 4.14 -10.96 9.11
C TYR A 208 3.87 -12.46 9.05
N ALA A 209 3.87 -13.13 10.21
CA ALA A 209 3.46 -14.53 10.29
C ALA A 209 1.96 -14.70 9.96
N LYS A 210 1.12 -13.77 10.42
CA LYS A 210 -0.31 -13.75 10.05
C LYS A 210 -0.51 -13.57 8.55
N ILE A 211 0.18 -12.58 7.96
CA ILE A 211 0.13 -12.31 6.52
C ILE A 211 0.58 -13.54 5.72
N SER A 212 1.75 -14.11 6.04
CA SER A 212 2.25 -15.30 5.32
C SER A 212 1.27 -16.46 5.36
N ARG A 213 0.66 -16.70 6.53
CA ARG A 213 -0.34 -17.74 6.72
C ARG A 213 -1.64 -17.46 5.97
N HIS A 214 -2.08 -16.20 5.91
CA HIS A 214 -3.28 -15.79 5.17
C HIS A 214 -3.10 -16.05 3.67
N TYR A 215 -1.97 -15.61 3.09
CA TYR A 215 -1.61 -15.89 1.70
C TYR A 215 -1.61 -17.41 1.39
N LEU A 216 -0.96 -18.21 2.25
CA LEU A 216 -0.91 -19.67 2.09
C LEU A 216 -2.30 -20.29 2.02
N ARG A 217 -3.19 -19.92 2.94
CA ARG A 217 -4.55 -20.47 3.01
C ARG A 217 -5.40 -20.08 1.82
N VAL A 218 -5.30 -18.82 1.41
CA VAL A 218 -6.05 -18.30 0.28
C VAL A 218 -5.62 -18.99 -0.99
N LEU A 219 -4.32 -19.09 -1.23
CA LEU A 219 -3.80 -19.77 -2.43
C LEU A 219 -4.10 -21.27 -2.41
N ASP A 220 -3.96 -21.96 -1.26
CA ASP A 220 -4.37 -23.36 -1.15
C ASP A 220 -5.87 -23.54 -1.38
N HIS A 221 -6.72 -22.67 -0.82
CA HIS A 221 -8.16 -22.77 -1.04
C HIS A 221 -8.53 -22.52 -2.50
N VAL A 222 -8.06 -21.43 -3.10
CA VAL A 222 -8.43 -21.03 -4.46
C VAL A 222 -7.85 -21.96 -5.51
N LEU A 223 -6.56 -22.26 -5.45
CA LEU A 223 -5.89 -23.05 -6.49
C LEU A 223 -6.03 -24.55 -6.27
N MET A 224 -6.17 -25.04 -5.03
CA MET A 224 -6.25 -26.48 -4.76
C MET A 224 -7.67 -26.97 -4.47
N LYS A 225 -8.44 -26.26 -3.66
CA LYS A 225 -9.80 -26.69 -3.28
C LYS A 225 -10.85 -26.29 -4.32
N LEU A 226 -10.80 -25.03 -4.77
CA LEU A 226 -11.71 -24.51 -5.80
C LEU A 226 -11.22 -24.78 -7.23
N ASN A 227 -10.03 -25.39 -7.37
CA ASN A 227 -9.41 -25.80 -8.63
C ASN A 227 -9.32 -24.72 -9.71
N PHE A 228 -9.10 -23.45 -9.33
CA PHE A 228 -8.76 -22.42 -10.31
C PHE A 228 -7.38 -22.67 -10.89
N SER A 229 -7.23 -22.49 -12.21
CA SER A 229 -5.92 -22.60 -12.87
C SER A 229 -5.00 -21.44 -12.52
N HIS A 230 -5.57 -20.26 -12.25
CA HIS A 230 -4.86 -19.00 -12.02
C HIS A 230 -5.51 -18.18 -10.90
N ALA A 231 -4.68 -17.50 -10.12
CA ALA A 231 -5.13 -16.54 -9.11
C ALA A 231 -4.34 -15.23 -9.24
N VAL A 232 -5.04 -14.10 -9.25
CA VAL A 232 -4.53 -12.73 -9.10
C VAL A 232 -4.76 -12.30 -7.65
N LEU A 233 -3.71 -11.84 -6.96
CA LEU A 233 -3.74 -11.48 -5.54
C LEU A 233 -3.57 -9.98 -5.40
N LEU A 234 -4.48 -9.34 -4.68
CA LEU A 234 -4.50 -7.91 -4.40
C LEU A 234 -4.60 -7.68 -2.89
N GLU A 235 -3.80 -6.75 -2.36
CA GLU A 235 -3.92 -6.31 -0.97
C GLU A 235 -5.01 -5.24 -0.84
N ASP A 236 -5.56 -5.07 0.37
CA ASP A 236 -6.68 -4.17 0.66
C ASP A 236 -6.40 -2.67 0.47
N ASP A 237 -5.16 -2.30 0.20
CA ASP A 237 -4.70 -0.93 0.02
C ASP A 237 -4.21 -0.62 -1.40
N LEU A 238 -4.75 -1.33 -2.39
CA LEU A 238 -4.50 -1.10 -3.80
C LEU A 238 -5.70 -0.46 -4.50
N LEU A 239 -5.43 0.35 -5.51
CA LEU A 239 -6.35 0.74 -6.58
C LEU A 239 -5.91 0.10 -7.89
N ILE A 240 -6.82 -0.05 -8.86
CA ILE A 240 -6.54 -0.69 -10.16
C ILE A 240 -6.65 0.28 -11.34
N ALA A 241 -5.88 0.01 -12.40
CA ALA A 241 -5.95 0.73 -13.67
C ALA A 241 -7.14 0.28 -14.54
N PRO A 242 -7.59 1.10 -15.52
CA PRO A 242 -8.73 0.77 -16.38
C PRO A 242 -8.57 -0.51 -17.22
N ASP A 243 -7.34 -0.91 -17.54
CA ASP A 243 -7.02 -2.11 -18.32
C ASP A 243 -6.68 -3.34 -17.45
N PHE A 244 -6.89 -3.28 -16.13
CA PHE A 244 -6.43 -4.29 -15.16
C PHE A 244 -6.78 -5.73 -15.56
N TYR A 245 -8.06 -5.99 -15.85
CA TYR A 245 -8.50 -7.33 -16.25
C TYR A 245 -7.91 -7.76 -17.59
N GLN A 246 -7.84 -6.86 -18.57
CA GLN A 246 -7.31 -7.16 -19.88
C GLN A 246 -5.79 -7.44 -19.84
N TYR A 247 -5.07 -6.74 -18.97
CA TYR A 247 -3.65 -6.96 -18.70
C TYR A 247 -3.39 -8.41 -18.24
N PHE A 248 -4.08 -8.86 -17.18
CA PHE A 248 -3.93 -10.23 -16.68
C PHE A 248 -4.43 -11.29 -17.67
N ARG A 249 -5.57 -11.05 -18.33
CA ARG A 249 -6.07 -11.96 -19.37
C ARG A 249 -5.04 -12.18 -20.47
N SER A 250 -4.41 -11.11 -20.96
CA SER A 250 -3.44 -11.17 -22.06
C SER A 250 -2.16 -11.88 -21.64
N LEU A 251 -1.70 -11.67 -20.39
CA LEU A 251 -0.46 -12.23 -19.87
C LEU A 251 -0.57 -13.63 -19.26
N ARG A 252 -1.79 -14.16 -19.13
CA ARG A 252 -2.00 -15.58 -18.81
C ARG A 252 -1.21 -16.49 -19.75
N ARG A 253 -1.24 -16.22 -21.06
CA ARG A 253 -0.50 -16.99 -22.06
C ARG A 253 1.00 -17.05 -21.75
N ALA A 254 1.60 -15.97 -21.25
CA ALA A 254 3.02 -15.96 -20.91
C ALA A 254 3.34 -16.94 -19.75
N LEU A 255 2.51 -16.96 -18.70
CA LEU A 255 2.65 -17.91 -17.58
C LEU A 255 2.45 -19.37 -18.00
N ASP A 256 1.51 -19.61 -18.92
CA ASP A 256 1.20 -20.95 -19.40
C ASP A 256 2.32 -21.48 -20.31
N THR A 257 2.85 -20.63 -21.20
CA THR A 257 3.81 -21.01 -22.25
C THR A 257 5.25 -21.11 -21.75
N ASP A 258 5.68 -20.26 -20.83
CA ASP A 258 7.08 -20.17 -20.39
C ASP A 258 7.22 -20.53 -18.90
N GLU A 259 7.75 -21.73 -18.61
CA GLU A 259 7.96 -22.20 -17.23
C GLU A 259 8.95 -21.36 -16.41
N SER A 260 9.75 -20.50 -17.06
CA SER A 260 10.64 -19.58 -16.34
C SER A 260 9.89 -18.38 -15.74
N ILE A 261 8.67 -18.10 -16.20
CA ILE A 261 7.84 -17.01 -15.68
C ILE A 261 7.01 -17.52 -14.51
N PHE A 262 7.44 -17.20 -13.30
CA PHE A 262 6.77 -17.56 -12.05
C PHE A 262 5.50 -16.75 -11.79
N CYS A 263 5.51 -15.45 -12.12
CA CYS A 263 4.37 -14.58 -11.88
C CYS A 263 4.21 -13.47 -12.92
N VAL A 264 3.02 -12.88 -12.98
CA VAL A 264 2.79 -11.59 -13.65
C VAL A 264 2.45 -10.59 -12.56
N SER A 265 3.20 -9.51 -12.41
CA SER A 265 2.87 -8.42 -11.50
C SER A 265 2.29 -7.25 -12.28
N ALA A 266 1.34 -6.54 -11.67
CA ALA A 266 0.81 -5.26 -12.12
C ALA A 266 1.70 -4.08 -11.70
N TRP A 267 2.79 -4.32 -10.97
CA TRP A 267 3.60 -3.29 -10.33
C TRP A 267 4.98 -3.12 -10.98
N ASN A 268 5.38 -1.87 -11.18
CA ASN A 268 6.75 -1.50 -11.48
C ASN A 268 7.37 -0.79 -10.26
N ASP A 269 8.38 -1.42 -9.61
CA ASP A 269 9.07 -0.81 -8.47
C ASP A 269 9.74 0.53 -8.80
N ASN A 270 10.19 0.73 -10.04
CA ASN A 270 10.69 2.02 -10.51
C ASN A 270 9.67 2.72 -11.41
N GLY A 271 8.39 2.54 -11.10
CA GLY A 271 7.25 3.06 -11.82
C GLY A 271 6.96 4.54 -11.55
N GLN A 272 7.87 5.31 -10.97
CA GLN A 272 7.63 6.72 -10.65
C GLN A 272 7.38 7.51 -11.94
N ILE A 273 6.49 8.51 -11.88
CA ILE A 273 6.08 9.33 -13.05
C ILE A 273 7.28 9.88 -13.84
N SER A 274 8.35 10.26 -13.15
CA SER A 274 9.58 10.80 -13.76
C SER A 274 10.53 9.74 -14.32
N LEU A 275 10.27 8.45 -14.07
CA LEU A 275 11.16 7.32 -14.35
C LEU A 275 10.60 6.29 -15.33
N VAL A 276 9.44 6.59 -15.93
CA VAL A 276 8.77 5.71 -16.89
C VAL A 276 8.50 6.44 -18.21
N THR A 277 8.38 5.66 -19.27
CA THR A 277 7.78 6.11 -20.53
C THR A 277 6.25 6.06 -20.43
N LYS A 278 5.57 6.73 -21.35
CA LYS A 278 4.10 6.74 -21.41
C LYS A 278 3.51 5.56 -22.18
N ASP A 279 4.31 4.56 -22.55
CA ASP A 279 3.87 3.44 -23.36
C ASP A 279 3.19 2.35 -22.48
N PRO A 280 1.87 2.14 -22.59
CA PRO A 280 1.20 1.10 -21.83
C PRO A 280 1.42 -0.31 -22.40
N GLN A 281 1.92 -0.46 -23.63
CA GLN A 281 2.21 -1.76 -24.25
C GLN A 281 3.55 -2.34 -23.80
N LEU A 282 4.44 -1.52 -23.25
CA LEU A 282 5.79 -1.94 -22.87
C LEU A 282 5.76 -2.83 -21.60
N LEU A 283 6.35 -4.01 -21.74
CA LEU A 283 6.47 -5.04 -20.71
C LEU A 283 7.95 -5.37 -20.48
N HIS A 284 8.25 -5.84 -19.28
CA HIS A 284 9.58 -6.23 -18.86
C HIS A 284 9.56 -7.56 -18.12
N ARG A 285 10.65 -8.31 -18.21
CA ARG A 285 10.94 -9.42 -17.29
C ARG A 285 11.71 -8.88 -16.09
N THR A 286 11.50 -9.45 -14.91
CA THR A 286 12.19 -9.09 -13.66
C THR A 286 12.52 -10.34 -12.85
N ASP A 287 13.75 -10.47 -12.36
CA ASP A 287 14.12 -11.52 -11.39
C ASP A 287 13.93 -11.07 -9.93
N PHE A 288 13.46 -9.84 -9.73
CA PHE A 288 12.95 -9.33 -8.45
C PHE A 288 11.43 -9.52 -8.37
N PHE A 289 10.93 -10.19 -7.31
CA PHE A 289 9.49 -10.36 -7.05
C PHE A 289 8.83 -9.05 -6.59
N PRO A 290 7.95 -8.42 -7.40
CA PRO A 290 7.37 -7.11 -7.06
C PRO A 290 6.13 -7.21 -6.15
N GLY A 291 5.31 -8.26 -6.32
CA GLY A 291 4.02 -8.37 -5.63
C GLY A 291 2.99 -7.35 -6.14
N LEU A 292 2.27 -6.70 -5.20
CA LEU A 292 1.37 -5.54 -5.40
C LEU A 292 0.39 -5.69 -6.59
N GLY A 293 -0.43 -6.74 -6.55
CA GLY A 293 -1.29 -7.14 -7.68
C GLY A 293 -0.55 -8.10 -8.58
N TRP A 294 -0.56 -9.39 -8.26
CA TRP A 294 0.23 -10.38 -8.99
C TRP A 294 -0.55 -11.67 -9.25
N MET A 295 -0.28 -12.30 -10.40
CA MET A 295 -0.91 -13.53 -10.86
C MET A 295 0.07 -14.69 -10.80
N ILE A 296 -0.40 -15.84 -10.34
CA ILE A 296 0.31 -17.12 -10.32
C ILE A 296 -0.61 -18.23 -10.84
N ASN A 297 -0.03 -19.25 -11.47
CA ASN A 297 -0.76 -20.46 -11.88
C ASN A 297 -0.62 -21.61 -10.87
N GLN A 298 -1.53 -22.56 -10.93
CA GLN A 298 -1.58 -23.73 -10.06
C GLN A 298 -0.26 -24.54 -10.09
N ARG A 299 0.38 -24.66 -11.27
CA ARG A 299 1.66 -25.36 -11.45
C ARG A 299 2.78 -24.77 -10.58
N HIS A 300 2.97 -23.45 -10.59
CA HIS A 300 3.96 -22.80 -9.74
C HIS A 300 3.57 -22.88 -8.26
N TRP A 301 2.28 -22.74 -7.96
CA TRP A 301 1.80 -22.88 -6.59
C TRP A 301 2.11 -24.24 -5.98
N LEU A 302 1.87 -25.33 -6.72
CA LEU A 302 2.19 -26.71 -6.31
C LEU A 302 3.65 -26.91 -5.90
N ARG A 303 4.58 -26.18 -6.51
CA ARG A 303 6.01 -26.24 -6.19
C ARG A 303 6.32 -25.41 -4.93
N VAL A 304 5.92 -24.14 -4.92
CA VAL A 304 6.30 -23.20 -3.84
C VAL A 304 5.57 -23.46 -2.52
N ARG A 305 4.34 -23.97 -2.54
CA ARG A 305 3.53 -24.27 -1.34
C ARG A 305 4.15 -25.33 -0.41
N LYS A 306 5.09 -26.14 -0.92
CA LYS A 306 5.79 -27.18 -0.15
C LYS A 306 6.84 -26.60 0.79
N VAL A 307 7.35 -25.43 0.46
CA VAL A 307 8.45 -24.74 1.15
C VAL A 307 8.05 -23.34 1.61
N TRP A 308 6.74 -23.07 1.70
CA TRP A 308 6.21 -21.76 2.07
C TRP A 308 6.71 -21.33 3.46
N PRO A 309 7.15 -20.08 3.62
CA PRO A 309 7.79 -19.64 4.84
C PRO A 309 6.78 -19.33 5.94
N LYS A 310 7.24 -19.35 7.19
CA LYS A 310 6.42 -18.96 8.34
C LYS A 310 6.12 -17.46 8.39
N THR A 311 6.98 -16.63 7.83
CA THR A 311 6.91 -15.15 7.85
C THR A 311 7.56 -14.58 6.59
N GLN A 312 7.40 -13.28 6.32
CA GLN A 312 8.06 -12.54 5.22
C GLN A 312 7.99 -13.29 3.88
N TYR A 313 6.77 -13.60 3.44
CA TYR A 313 6.55 -14.43 2.26
C TYR A 313 7.12 -13.80 0.98
N ASP A 314 7.08 -12.47 0.87
CA ASP A 314 7.56 -11.72 -0.28
C ASP A 314 9.09 -11.77 -0.38
N ASP A 315 9.81 -11.64 0.73
CA ASP A 315 11.27 -11.82 0.79
C ASP A 315 11.69 -13.24 0.42
N PHE A 316 10.96 -14.21 0.95
CA PHE A 316 11.15 -15.59 0.57
C PHE A 316 10.94 -15.79 -0.93
N LEU A 317 9.89 -15.22 -1.51
CA LEU A 317 9.63 -15.33 -2.95
C LEU A 317 10.71 -14.65 -3.79
N ARG A 318 11.24 -13.48 -3.37
CA ARG A 318 12.39 -12.83 -4.00
C ARG A 318 13.59 -13.79 -4.06
N LEU A 319 13.95 -14.39 -2.93
CA LEU A 319 15.08 -15.33 -2.88
C LEU A 319 14.78 -16.66 -3.61
N TYR A 320 13.56 -17.17 -3.51
CA TYR A 320 13.11 -18.39 -4.19
C TYR A 320 13.22 -18.23 -5.71
N MET A 321 12.73 -17.11 -6.26
CA MET A 321 12.82 -16.83 -7.68
C MET A 321 14.28 -16.76 -8.15
N LEU A 322 15.12 -15.99 -7.45
CA LEU A 322 16.54 -15.85 -7.79
C LEU A 322 17.27 -17.20 -7.80
N LYS A 323 17.05 -18.04 -6.76
CA LYS A 323 17.69 -19.35 -6.65
C LYS A 323 17.23 -20.36 -7.70
N ASN A 324 15.99 -20.24 -8.18
CA ASN A 324 15.42 -21.14 -9.17
C ASN A 324 15.48 -20.55 -10.59
N GLY A 325 16.15 -19.41 -10.77
CA GLY A 325 16.26 -18.74 -12.07
C GLY A 325 14.92 -18.29 -12.65
N LEU A 326 13.90 -18.06 -11.81
CA LEU A 326 12.56 -17.67 -12.21
C LEU A 326 12.44 -16.14 -12.33
N VAL A 327 11.51 -15.68 -13.15
CA VAL A 327 11.22 -14.26 -13.35
C VAL A 327 9.73 -13.98 -13.19
N CYS A 328 9.37 -12.71 -13.06
CA CYS A 328 8.01 -12.25 -13.31
C CYS A 328 7.97 -11.33 -14.52
N VAL A 329 6.80 -11.23 -15.15
CA VAL A 329 6.50 -10.14 -16.08
C VAL A 329 5.95 -8.96 -15.29
N ARG A 330 6.40 -7.75 -15.61
CA ARG A 330 5.93 -6.49 -15.02
C ARG A 330 5.78 -5.41 -16.09
N PRO A 331 4.88 -4.43 -15.91
CA PRO A 331 4.66 -3.41 -16.92
C PRO A 331 5.68 -2.27 -16.82
N GLU A 332 5.71 -1.41 -17.84
CA GLU A 332 6.31 -0.08 -17.73
C GLU A 332 5.46 0.83 -16.82
N LEU A 333 4.18 1.00 -17.15
CA LEU A 333 3.19 1.73 -16.34
C LEU A 333 2.44 0.76 -15.42
N SER A 334 2.47 0.99 -14.11
CA SER A 334 1.79 0.11 -13.15
C SER A 334 0.27 0.05 -13.40
N ARG A 335 -0.31 -1.14 -13.22
CA ARG A 335 -1.75 -1.44 -13.28
C ARG A 335 -2.41 -1.43 -11.90
N THR A 336 -1.61 -1.22 -10.87
CA THR A 336 -2.04 -1.02 -9.49
C THR A 336 -1.39 0.24 -8.91
N PHE A 337 -2.04 0.85 -7.93
CA PHE A 337 -1.52 1.98 -7.17
C PHE A 337 -1.73 1.74 -5.69
N ASN A 338 -0.67 1.83 -4.88
CA ASN A 338 -0.78 1.62 -3.44
C ASN A 338 -1.18 2.91 -2.71
N ILE A 339 -2.26 2.85 -1.93
CA ILE A 339 -2.76 3.94 -1.09
C ILE A 339 -2.48 3.73 0.41
N GLY A 340 -1.78 2.65 0.75
CA GLY A 340 -1.50 2.20 2.11
C GLY A 340 -0.47 3.03 2.86
N ARG A 341 -0.85 4.25 3.28
CA ARG A 341 0.01 5.16 4.05
C ARG A 341 0.52 4.59 5.39
N SER A 342 -0.20 3.65 5.99
CA SER A 342 0.04 3.13 7.35
C SER A 342 0.10 1.59 7.45
N GLY A 343 0.44 0.89 6.36
CA GLY A 343 0.34 -0.58 6.28
C GLY A 343 1.24 -1.39 7.23
N GLY A 344 0.98 -2.72 7.30
CA GLY A 344 1.32 -3.73 8.34
C GLY A 344 2.74 -3.85 8.91
N ARG A 345 3.67 -2.97 8.54
CA ARG A 345 4.79 -2.58 9.40
C ARG A 345 4.22 -1.71 10.52
N ASN A 346 3.78 -2.33 11.63
CA ASN A 346 3.26 -1.63 12.80
C ASN A 346 4.06 -0.36 13.10
N CYS A 347 3.51 0.76 12.68
CA CYS A 347 3.82 2.07 13.19
C CYS A 347 3.05 2.14 14.50
N GLN A 348 3.67 1.72 15.59
CA GLN A 348 3.18 2.18 16.88
C GLN A 348 3.21 3.70 16.86
N LEU A 349 2.08 4.28 17.24
CA LEU A 349 1.80 5.70 17.32
C LEU A 349 2.63 6.32 18.46
N SER A 350 3.96 6.27 18.34
CA SER A 350 4.90 6.96 19.21
C SER A 350 6.06 7.51 18.38
N SER A 351 5.91 8.78 17.99
CA SER A 351 6.99 9.76 17.80
C SER A 351 8.19 9.46 16.88
N ARG A 352 8.19 8.46 15.98
CA ARG A 352 9.25 8.32 14.96
C ARG A 352 8.72 8.01 13.56
N TYR A 353 9.01 8.90 12.60
CA TYR A 353 8.92 8.65 11.15
C TYR A 353 9.70 7.36 10.81
N THR A 354 8.99 6.23 10.70
CA THR A 354 9.60 4.94 10.40
C THR A 354 10.09 4.88 8.95
N TYR A 355 11.03 3.99 8.65
CA TYR A 355 11.49 3.76 7.27
C TYR A 355 10.32 3.46 6.31
N SER A 356 9.26 2.80 6.78
CA SER A 356 8.06 2.51 5.99
C SER A 356 7.36 3.78 5.49
N SER A 357 7.12 4.73 6.39
CA SER A 357 6.48 6.00 6.04
C SER A 357 7.36 6.82 5.09
N LYS A 358 8.67 6.89 5.36
CA LYS A 358 9.63 7.56 4.47
C LYS A 358 9.67 6.91 3.08
N PHE A 359 9.68 5.58 3.01
CA PHE A 359 9.68 4.84 1.76
C PHE A 359 8.40 5.10 0.95
N TYR A 360 7.24 5.11 1.61
CA TYR A 360 5.98 5.43 0.94
C TYR A 360 6.01 6.85 0.35
N HIS A 361 6.36 7.85 1.16
CA HIS A 361 6.36 9.25 0.73
C HIS A 361 7.42 9.58 -0.33
N ASN A 362 8.59 8.94 -0.25
CA ASN A 362 9.67 9.20 -1.19
C ASN A 362 9.47 8.46 -2.52
N TYR A 363 8.84 7.28 -2.50
CA TYR A 363 8.76 6.41 -3.68
C TYR A 363 7.33 6.04 -4.04
N LEU A 364 6.61 5.29 -3.19
CA LEU A 364 5.32 4.69 -3.55
C LEU A 364 4.25 5.73 -3.92
N SER A 365 4.23 6.88 -3.26
CA SER A 365 3.24 7.93 -3.53
C SER A 365 3.43 8.65 -4.87
N ARG A 366 4.53 8.37 -5.60
CA ARG A 366 4.90 9.02 -6.86
C ARG A 366 4.75 8.09 -8.08
N MET A 367 4.16 6.92 -7.87
CA MET A 367 4.04 5.90 -8.91
C MET A 367 3.01 6.29 -9.96
N ALA A 368 3.34 6.06 -11.24
CA ALA A 368 2.44 6.25 -12.36
C ALA A 368 1.46 5.09 -12.43
N LEU A 369 0.16 5.39 -12.25
CA LEU A 369 -0.91 4.47 -12.58
C LEU A 369 -1.27 4.61 -14.06
N ASN A 370 -1.36 3.49 -14.77
CA ASN A 370 -1.84 3.48 -16.14
C ASN A 370 -3.27 4.06 -16.21
N ARG A 371 -3.48 5.01 -17.12
CA ARG A 371 -4.79 5.64 -17.37
C ARG A 371 -5.41 5.24 -18.70
N PHE A 372 -4.69 4.46 -19.51
CA PHE A 372 -5.17 4.00 -20.82
C PHE A 372 -5.88 2.66 -20.69
N ASN A 373 -7.08 2.54 -21.26
CA ASN A 373 -7.74 1.25 -21.40
C ASN A 373 -7.21 0.55 -22.67
N VAL A 374 -6.21 -0.32 -22.53
CA VAL A 374 -5.53 -0.97 -23.66
C VAL A 374 -5.61 -2.48 -23.60
N THR A 375 -5.69 -3.11 -24.77
CA THR A 375 -5.41 -4.53 -24.92
C THR A 375 -3.95 -4.71 -25.32
N LEU A 376 -3.21 -5.57 -24.62
CA LEU A 376 -1.83 -5.86 -24.97
C LEU A 376 -1.77 -6.56 -26.33
N THR A 377 -0.89 -6.09 -27.21
CA THR A 377 -0.68 -6.73 -28.50
C THR A 377 0.00 -8.08 -28.33
N LYS A 378 -0.26 -9.01 -29.27
CA LYS A 378 0.41 -10.32 -29.30
C LYS A 378 1.95 -10.16 -29.32
N SER A 379 2.46 -9.20 -30.11
CA SER A 379 3.89 -8.91 -30.17
C SER A 379 4.46 -8.44 -28.84
N ALA A 380 3.75 -7.59 -28.08
CA ALA A 380 4.19 -7.18 -26.76
C ALA A 380 4.30 -8.36 -25.78
N VAL A 381 3.33 -9.28 -25.81
CA VAL A 381 3.34 -10.50 -24.98
C VAL A 381 4.45 -11.47 -25.42
N ASP A 382 4.62 -11.68 -26.72
CA ASP A 382 5.62 -12.61 -27.27
C ASP A 382 7.06 -12.15 -26.93
N LYS A 383 7.32 -10.83 -26.84
CA LYS A 383 8.64 -10.28 -26.47
C LYS A 383 9.12 -10.62 -25.06
N VAL A 384 8.21 -10.96 -24.14
CA VAL A 384 8.57 -11.34 -22.77
C VAL A 384 8.56 -12.86 -22.55
N ILE A 385 8.27 -13.64 -23.59
CA ILE A 385 8.30 -15.11 -23.55
C ILE A 385 9.68 -15.60 -24.00
N GLY A 386 10.28 -16.48 -23.21
CA GLY A 386 11.57 -17.09 -23.51
C GLY A 386 12.76 -16.38 -22.89
N ARG A 387 13.83 -17.16 -22.65
CA ARG A 387 15.06 -16.69 -21.99
C ARG A 387 16.04 -15.96 -22.93
N SER A 388 15.85 -16.08 -24.24
CA SER A 388 16.62 -15.31 -25.23
C SER A 388 16.47 -13.81 -25.01
N ALA A 389 15.26 -13.36 -24.64
CA ALA A 389 14.99 -11.96 -24.31
C ALA A 389 15.90 -11.41 -23.20
N ASP A 390 16.17 -12.20 -22.16
CA ASP A 390 17.04 -11.80 -21.05
C ASP A 390 18.51 -11.61 -21.53
N GLN A 391 18.99 -12.50 -22.41
CA GLN A 391 20.35 -12.47 -22.95
C GLN A 391 20.53 -11.35 -23.99
N GLU A 392 19.54 -11.14 -24.84
CA GLU A 392 19.52 -10.03 -25.81
C GLU A 392 19.52 -8.69 -25.10
N LEU A 393 18.74 -8.54 -24.02
CA LEU A 393 18.74 -7.36 -23.18
C LEU A 393 20.11 -7.10 -22.54
N ASP A 394 20.79 -8.11 -21.98
CA ASP A 394 22.13 -7.91 -21.39
C ASP A 394 23.15 -7.47 -22.45
N LYS A 395 23.17 -8.12 -23.62
CA LYS A 395 24.04 -7.73 -24.74
C LYS A 395 23.77 -6.29 -25.18
N PHE A 396 22.51 -5.94 -25.40
CA PHE A 396 22.10 -4.60 -25.80
C PHE A 396 22.46 -3.55 -24.74
N ALA A 397 22.12 -3.80 -23.47
CA ALA A 397 22.38 -2.86 -22.38
C ALA A 397 23.89 -2.61 -22.19
N ARG A 398 24.74 -3.63 -22.42
CA ARG A 398 26.20 -3.50 -22.34
C ARG A 398 26.80 -2.76 -23.55
N SER A 399 26.18 -2.82 -24.72
CA SER A 399 26.65 -2.10 -25.91
C SER A 399 26.34 -0.60 -25.89
N LEU A 400 25.46 -0.15 -24.99
CA LEU A 400 25.08 1.26 -24.87
C LEU A 400 26.23 2.16 -24.39
N PRO A 401 26.23 3.44 -24.78
CA PRO A 401 27.20 4.43 -24.29
C PRO A 401 27.09 4.55 -22.77
N ALA A 402 28.25 4.46 -22.09
CA ALA A 402 28.34 4.61 -20.65
C ALA A 402 28.32 6.11 -20.27
N MET A 403 27.54 6.44 -19.24
CA MET A 403 27.40 7.79 -18.72
C MET A 403 27.43 7.77 -17.19
N ASN A 404 27.72 8.90 -16.56
CA ASN A 404 27.51 9.09 -15.12
C ASN A 404 26.23 9.91 -14.83
N VAL A 405 25.79 9.93 -13.58
CA VAL A 405 24.55 10.64 -13.19
C VAL A 405 24.62 12.14 -13.49
N SER A 406 25.75 12.79 -13.22
CA SER A 406 25.92 14.22 -13.47
C SER A 406 25.74 14.55 -14.95
N GLN A 407 26.35 13.78 -15.85
CA GLN A 407 26.19 13.91 -17.29
C GLN A 407 24.74 13.65 -17.71
N LEU A 408 24.08 12.62 -17.17
CA LEU A 408 22.68 12.30 -17.48
C LEU A 408 21.73 13.45 -17.13
N LEU A 409 21.97 14.12 -16.01
CA LEU A 409 21.12 15.21 -15.53
C LEU A 409 21.45 16.57 -16.17
N SER A 410 22.72 16.84 -16.47
CA SER A 410 23.16 18.15 -17.00
C SER A 410 23.17 18.26 -18.53
N SER A 411 23.24 17.13 -19.26
CA SER A 411 23.31 17.18 -20.73
C SER A 411 22.05 17.80 -21.35
N SER A 412 22.24 18.68 -22.32
CA SER A 412 21.16 19.33 -23.06
C SER A 412 20.44 18.34 -23.99
N ARG A 413 21.20 17.45 -24.65
CA ARG A 413 20.69 16.40 -25.54
C ARG A 413 21.20 15.04 -25.08
N LEU A 414 20.28 14.15 -24.73
CA LEU A 414 20.59 12.78 -24.35
C LEU A 414 20.43 11.84 -25.55
N PRO A 415 21.26 10.77 -25.64
CA PRO A 415 20.98 9.65 -26.52
C PRO A 415 19.61 9.01 -26.20
N SER A 416 19.03 8.28 -27.14
CA SER A 416 17.77 7.55 -26.91
C SER A 416 17.90 6.50 -25.81
N ALA A 417 19.10 5.92 -25.65
CA ALA A 417 19.41 4.97 -24.59
C ALA A 417 20.87 5.10 -24.12
N VAL A 418 21.09 4.94 -22.83
CA VAL A 418 22.41 4.99 -22.18
C VAL A 418 22.52 3.91 -21.10
N ARG A 419 23.75 3.59 -20.68
CA ARG A 419 24.00 2.74 -19.51
C ARG A 419 24.72 3.48 -18.39
N LEU A 420 24.29 3.24 -17.16
CA LEU A 420 25.01 3.57 -15.93
C LEU A 420 25.64 2.29 -15.39
N ARG A 421 26.94 2.28 -15.10
CA ARG A 421 27.65 1.08 -14.64
C ARG A 421 27.78 1.06 -13.13
N TYR A 422 27.66 -0.12 -12.53
CA TYR A 422 27.98 -0.34 -11.13
C TYR A 422 28.69 -1.68 -10.91
N ALA A 423 29.59 -1.76 -9.94
CA ALA A 423 30.27 -2.98 -9.52
C ALA A 423 29.78 -3.49 -8.17
N THR A 424 29.29 -2.60 -7.31
CA THR A 424 28.89 -2.93 -5.93
C THR A 424 27.45 -2.51 -5.63
N ALA A 425 26.84 -3.11 -4.60
CA ALA A 425 25.52 -2.69 -4.13
C ALA A 425 25.51 -1.21 -3.69
N GLY A 426 26.60 -0.73 -3.08
CA GLY A 426 26.74 0.67 -2.68
C GLY A 426 26.74 1.64 -3.88
N GLU A 427 27.44 1.28 -4.96
CA GLU A 427 27.40 2.06 -6.21
C GLU A 427 26.01 2.07 -6.84
N PHE A 428 25.33 0.92 -6.89
CA PHE A 428 23.93 0.87 -7.36
C PHE A 428 23.05 1.84 -6.56
N ILE A 429 23.14 1.80 -5.23
CA ILE A 429 22.39 2.67 -4.31
C ILE A 429 22.69 4.14 -4.62
N ALA A 430 23.96 4.51 -4.80
CA ALA A 430 24.34 5.88 -5.12
C ALA A 430 23.78 6.35 -6.47
N LEU A 431 23.83 5.50 -7.51
CA LEU A 431 23.24 5.81 -8.82
C LEU A 431 21.73 5.98 -8.74
N ALA A 432 21.05 5.04 -8.07
CA ALA A 432 19.59 5.06 -7.91
C ALA A 432 19.13 6.31 -7.13
N LEU A 433 19.82 6.67 -6.04
CA LEU A 433 19.59 7.93 -5.33
C LEU A 433 19.77 9.13 -6.24
N GLY A 434 20.85 9.15 -7.03
CA GLY A 434 21.18 10.26 -7.91
C GLY A 434 20.13 10.54 -8.98
N ILE A 435 19.38 9.53 -9.44
CA ILE A 435 18.30 9.69 -10.43
C ILE A 435 16.90 9.63 -9.83
N GLY A 436 16.76 9.44 -8.50
CA GLY A 436 15.49 9.32 -7.81
C GLY A 436 14.77 7.96 -7.95
N ALA A 437 15.47 6.92 -8.38
CA ALA A 437 14.97 5.54 -8.41
C ALA A 437 15.00 4.91 -7.00
N ILE A 438 14.37 3.73 -6.81
CA ILE A 438 14.42 3.03 -5.53
C ILE A 438 15.83 2.50 -5.27
N PRO A 439 16.52 2.95 -4.23
CA PRO A 439 17.93 2.65 -4.00
C PRO A 439 18.08 1.43 -3.08
N GLU A 440 17.48 0.29 -3.46
CA GLU A 440 17.56 -0.93 -2.66
C GLU A 440 18.06 -2.11 -3.51
N VAL A 441 18.87 -2.96 -2.89
CA VAL A 441 19.33 -4.23 -3.45
C VAL A 441 18.99 -5.35 -2.47
N TRP A 442 18.12 -6.26 -2.87
CA TRP A 442 17.69 -7.39 -2.06
C TRP A 442 18.30 -8.65 -2.63
N PHE A 443 19.06 -9.37 -1.80
CA PHE A 443 19.62 -10.68 -2.18
C PHE A 443 20.47 -10.66 -3.45
N GLY A 444 21.13 -9.53 -3.73
CA GLY A 444 21.92 -9.31 -4.95
C GLY A 444 21.12 -8.79 -6.15
N ALA A 445 19.80 -8.63 -6.04
CA ALA A 445 18.94 -8.09 -7.09
C ALA A 445 18.43 -6.70 -6.73
N PRO A 446 18.73 -5.67 -7.53
CA PRO A 446 18.03 -4.40 -7.46
C PRO A 446 16.53 -4.52 -7.76
N ARG A 447 15.76 -3.54 -7.31
CA ARG A 447 14.32 -3.45 -7.63
C ARG A 447 14.08 -3.35 -9.15
N ALA A 448 13.00 -4.00 -9.62
CA ALA A 448 12.60 -4.06 -11.04
C ALA A 448 13.73 -4.48 -12.01
N SER A 449 14.69 -5.27 -11.54
CA SER A 449 15.84 -5.70 -12.34
C SER A 449 15.70 -7.11 -12.92
N ILE A 450 16.51 -7.39 -13.94
CA ILE A 450 16.71 -8.72 -14.52
C ILE A 450 18.21 -8.90 -14.77
N LEU A 451 18.80 -9.99 -14.28
CA LEU A 451 20.27 -10.19 -14.31
C LEU A 451 21.04 -9.07 -13.58
N GLY A 452 20.38 -8.37 -12.66
CA GLY A 452 20.88 -7.16 -12.00
C GLY A 452 20.70 -5.86 -12.80
N ILE A 453 20.28 -5.93 -14.06
CA ILE A 453 20.04 -4.73 -14.87
C ILE A 453 18.70 -4.11 -14.47
N SER A 454 18.71 -2.91 -13.89
CA SER A 454 17.48 -2.14 -13.64
C SER A 454 17.25 -1.14 -14.77
N THR A 455 16.02 -1.08 -15.29
CA THR A 455 15.69 -0.21 -16.43
C THR A 455 14.66 0.84 -16.04
N VAL A 456 14.99 2.10 -16.35
CA VAL A 456 14.15 3.28 -16.12
C VAL A 456 14.22 4.22 -17.33
N SER A 457 13.43 5.29 -17.31
CA SER A 457 13.43 6.35 -18.32
C SER A 457 13.67 7.70 -17.66
N VAL A 458 14.77 8.37 -17.99
CA VAL A 458 15.11 9.68 -17.42
C VAL A 458 15.10 10.71 -18.54
N ARG A 459 14.27 11.76 -18.41
CA ARG A 459 14.16 12.85 -19.41
C ARG A 459 13.95 12.34 -20.84
N GLY A 460 13.17 11.27 -20.99
CA GLY A 460 12.88 10.63 -22.29
C GLY A 460 13.95 9.68 -22.82
N SER A 461 15.12 9.59 -22.18
CA SER A 461 16.17 8.61 -22.50
C SER A 461 15.97 7.31 -21.70
N ARG A 462 16.12 6.15 -22.34
CA ARG A 462 16.17 4.86 -21.63
C ARG A 462 17.49 4.70 -20.91
N VAL A 463 17.42 4.48 -19.60
CA VAL A 463 18.59 4.29 -18.75
C VAL A 463 18.61 2.86 -18.26
N TYR A 464 19.71 2.17 -18.56
CA TYR A 464 19.99 0.82 -18.06
C TYR A 464 21.07 0.92 -16.98
N ILE A 465 20.74 0.59 -15.74
CA ILE A 465 21.70 0.51 -14.65
C ILE A 465 22.27 -0.91 -14.68
N VAL A 466 23.49 -1.07 -15.20
CA VAL A 466 24.07 -2.35 -15.60
C VAL A 466 25.20 -2.75 -14.64
N PRO A 467 25.15 -3.97 -14.07
CA PRO A 467 26.25 -4.48 -13.28
C PRO A 467 27.45 -4.84 -14.17
N ASP A 468 28.65 -4.50 -13.71
CA ASP A 468 29.89 -5.04 -14.29
C ASP A 468 29.91 -6.57 -14.21
N ARG A 469 29.46 -7.12 -13.07
CA ARG A 469 29.18 -8.55 -12.86
C ARG A 469 27.96 -8.68 -11.95
N ARG A 470 27.17 -9.74 -12.16
CA ARG A 470 25.99 -10.00 -11.31
C ARG A 470 26.42 -10.10 -9.85
N LEU A 471 25.73 -9.36 -8.97
CA LEU A 471 25.99 -9.42 -7.54
C LEU A 471 25.65 -10.83 -7.00
N PRO A 472 26.38 -11.33 -5.99
CA PRO A 472 26.17 -12.66 -5.46
C PRO A 472 24.79 -12.79 -4.79
N ILE A 473 24.09 -13.89 -5.09
CA ILE A 473 22.81 -14.22 -4.46
C ILE A 473 23.07 -14.72 -3.04
N ASN A 474 22.80 -13.87 -2.05
CA ASN A 474 22.93 -14.18 -0.63
C ASN A 474 21.76 -13.57 0.15
N LYS A 475 21.68 -13.78 1.47
CA LYS A 475 20.57 -13.24 2.29
C LYS A 475 20.73 -11.76 2.69
N LYS A 476 21.69 -11.03 2.12
CA LYS A 476 21.93 -9.62 2.47
C LYS A 476 20.95 -8.71 1.75
N ILE A 477 20.50 -7.68 2.46
CA ILE A 477 19.67 -6.59 1.93
C ILE A 477 20.46 -5.30 2.15
N PHE A 478 20.57 -4.49 1.10
CA PHE A 478 21.23 -3.19 1.13
C PHE A 478 20.17 -2.11 0.89
N ILE A 479 20.01 -1.22 1.86
CA ILE A 479 19.13 -0.05 1.83
C ILE A 479 19.97 1.19 2.16
N PRO A 480 19.59 2.40 1.72
CA PRO A 480 20.37 3.59 2.02
C PRO A 480 20.32 3.87 3.52
N THR A 481 21.46 4.21 4.10
CA THR A 481 21.52 4.83 5.43
C THR A 481 20.92 6.22 5.33
N MET A 482 19.64 6.34 5.68
CA MET A 482 19.00 7.64 5.86
C MET A 482 19.73 8.36 6.99
N PRO A 483 20.30 9.56 6.78
CA PRO A 483 20.84 10.32 7.90
C PRO A 483 19.70 10.50 8.90
N LEU A 484 19.94 10.10 10.16
CA LEU A 484 19.17 10.65 11.27
C LEU A 484 19.29 12.16 11.11
N LEU A 485 18.16 12.85 11.03
CA LEU A 485 18.15 14.31 11.11
C LEU A 485 18.84 14.64 12.44
N SER A 486 20.14 14.91 12.39
CA SER A 486 20.80 15.57 13.49
C SER A 486 20.15 16.93 13.55
N THR A 487 19.69 17.30 14.73
CA THR A 487 19.24 18.64 15.04
C THR A 487 20.45 19.57 14.94
N SER A 488 20.85 19.94 13.73
CA SER A 488 21.78 21.03 13.51
C SER A 488 21.38 21.82 12.27
N LYS A 489 20.72 22.95 12.57
CA LYS A 489 20.60 24.18 11.77
C LYS A 489 20.30 24.02 10.27
N SER A 490 19.03 24.27 9.96
CA SER A 490 18.55 24.97 8.77
C SER A 490 19.66 25.52 7.86
N ARG A 491 19.95 24.79 6.77
CA ARG A 491 20.38 25.40 5.52
C ARG A 491 19.35 25.06 4.47
N SER A 492 18.52 26.05 4.19
CA SER A 492 17.61 26.12 3.06
C SER A 492 18.40 25.92 1.78
N PHE A 493 18.20 24.79 1.11
CA PHE A 493 18.47 24.69 -0.32
C PHE A 493 17.11 24.65 -1.02
N LEU A 494 16.67 25.81 -1.50
CA LEU A 494 15.68 25.88 -2.56
C LEU A 494 16.33 25.30 -3.82
N PHE A 495 15.73 24.24 -4.37
CA PHE A 495 15.98 23.85 -5.75
C PHE A 495 14.86 24.46 -6.61
N LEU A 496 15.28 25.31 -7.55
CA LEU A 496 14.52 25.76 -8.71
C LEU A 496 14.27 24.61 -9.67
#